data_AF-A0A349BBT3-F1
#
_entry.id   AF-A0A349BBT3-F1
#
_cell.length_a   1.000
_cell.length_b   1.000
_cell.length_c   1.000
_cell.angle_alpha   90.00
_cell.angle_beta   90.00
_cell.angle_gamma   90.00
#
_symmetry.space_group_name_H-M   'P 1'
#
loop_
_entity.id
_entity.type
_entity.pdbx_description
1 polymer ?
#
loop_
_entity_poly.entity_id
_entity_poly.type
_entity_poly.pdbx_seq_one_letter_code
_entity_poly.pdbx_strand_id
1 'polypeptide(L)'
;PVPVPVPTARLAVVAALAAVAVALVPGSVVERLLLVNGVLLAVALVDWLLAPRGTSLTIERDLPAVITLGASSQVTWRVRSTARRPVRIAVA
;
A
#
# COMPACT_ATOMS: atom_id res chain seq x y z
N PRO A 1 10.00 -12.13 -5.09
CA PRO A 1 9.93 -10.65 -4.95
C PRO A 1 9.55 -10.26 -3.51
N VAL A 2 10.39 -9.48 -2.83
CA VAL A 2 10.05 -8.93 -1.51
C VAL A 2 8.98 -7.86 -1.71
N PRO A 3 7.81 -7.93 -1.04
CA PRO A 3 6.77 -6.91 -1.20
C PRO A 3 7.31 -5.57 -0.67
N VAL A 4 7.48 -4.60 -1.57
CA VAL A 4 7.80 -3.23 -1.19
C VAL A 4 6.53 -2.56 -0.63
N PRO A 5 6.59 -1.91 0.55
CA PRO A 5 5.43 -1.23 1.11
C PRO A 5 5.00 -0.08 0.20
N VAL A 6 3.71 0.00 -0.10
CA VAL A 6 3.13 1.09 -0.87
C VAL A 6 2.68 2.18 0.12
N PRO A 7 3.27 3.39 0.08
CA PRO A 7 2.88 4.46 1.00
C PRO A 7 1.40 4.81 0.81
N THR A 8 0.64 4.77 1.90
CA THR A 8 -0.80 5.05 1.89
C THR A 8 -1.09 6.51 2.25
N ALA A 9 -2.26 7.03 1.85
CA ALA A 9 -2.69 8.37 2.27
C ALA A 9 -2.77 8.53 3.80
N ARG A 10 -2.97 7.41 4.53
CA ARG A 10 -2.97 7.40 6.00
C ARG A 10 -1.59 7.75 6.55
N LEU A 11 -0.52 7.18 5.99
CA LEU A 11 0.85 7.52 6.35
C LEU A 11 1.13 9.01 6.14
N ALA A 12 0.69 9.57 5.01
CA ALA A 12 0.83 11.00 4.72
C ALA A 12 0.10 11.89 5.75
N VAL A 13 -1.12 11.52 6.15
CA VAL A 13 -1.88 12.24 7.18
C VAL A 13 -1.17 12.19 8.53
N VAL A 14 -0.68 11.02 8.94
CA VAL A 14 0.01 10.94 10.24
C VAL A 14 1.32 11.69 10.21
N ALA A 15 2.06 11.65 9.11
CA ALA A 15 3.27 12.45 8.95
C ALA A 15 2.97 13.96 9.05
N ALA A 16 1.89 14.43 8.41
CA ALA A 16 1.45 15.82 8.50
C ALA A 16 1.07 16.22 9.95
N LEU A 17 0.31 15.37 10.66
CA LEU A 17 -0.06 15.62 12.06
C LEU A 17 1.16 15.62 12.98
N ALA A 18 2.11 14.71 12.78
CA ALA A 18 3.36 14.68 13.53
C ALA A 18 4.19 15.95 13.29
N ALA A 19 4.26 16.43 12.05
CA ALA A 19 4.94 17.69 11.73
C ALA A 19 4.31 18.90 12.43
N VAL A 20 2.97 18.98 12.46
CA VAL A 20 2.24 20.06 13.16
C VAL A 20 2.46 19.98 14.67
N ALA A 21 2.37 18.79 15.27
CA ALA A 21 2.58 18.61 16.70
C ALA A 21 3.95 19.14 17.14
N VAL A 22 4.97 18.93 16.32
CA VAL A 22 6.35 19.36 16.61
C VAL A 22 6.52 20.86 16.51
N ALA A 23 5.87 21.50 15.53
CA ALA A 23 5.91 22.95 15.41
C ALA A 23 5.40 23.65 16.68
N LEU A 24 4.50 22.98 17.42
CA LEU A 24 3.86 23.51 18.63
C LEU A 24 4.62 23.20 19.94
N VAL A 25 5.59 22.27 19.95
CA VAL A 25 6.32 21.89 21.17
C VAL A 25 7.49 22.84 21.42
N PRO A 26 7.55 23.54 22.56
CA PRO A 26 8.71 24.34 22.94
C PRO A 26 9.89 23.46 23.38
N GLY A 27 11.11 23.87 23.05
CA GLY A 27 12.34 23.10 23.33
C GLY A 27 13.47 23.41 22.36
N SER A 28 14.64 22.80 22.56
CA SER A 28 15.76 22.94 21.62
C SER A 28 15.47 22.27 20.28
N VAL A 29 16.15 22.69 19.21
CA VAL A 29 15.95 22.12 17.86
C VAL A 29 16.22 20.61 17.84
N VAL A 30 17.23 20.15 18.59
CA VAL A 30 17.64 18.74 18.65
C VAL A 30 16.59 17.88 19.37
N GLU A 31 16.05 18.35 20.51
CA GLU A 31 14.99 17.64 21.24
C GLU A 31 13.72 17.51 20.40
N ARG A 32 13.32 18.59 19.72
CA ARG A 32 12.18 18.56 18.81
C ARG A 32 12.39 17.54 17.71
N LEU A 33 13.56 17.55 17.05
CA LEU A 33 13.89 16.58 15.98
C LEU A 33 13.87 15.13 16.46
N LEU A 34 14.41 14.83 17.64
CA LEU A 34 14.38 13.49 18.20
C LEU A 34 12.95 13.02 18.49
N LEU A 35 12.14 13.91 19.08
CA LEU A 35 10.73 13.61 19.37
C LEU A 35 9.95 13.32 18.08
N VAL A 36 10.11 14.14 17.03
CA VAL A 36 9.42 13.93 15.74
C VAL A 36 9.77 12.57 15.17
N ASN A 37 11.07 12.31 15.04
CA ASN A 37 11.55 11.14 14.33
C ASN A 37 11.18 9.88 15.10
N GLY A 38 11.22 9.91 16.44
CA GLY A 38 10.73 8.83 17.28
C GLY A 38 9.24 8.54 17.06
N VAL A 39 8.39 9.59 17.06
CA VAL A 39 6.95 9.44 16.83
C VAL A 39 6.66 8.95 15.41
N LEU A 40 7.29 9.54 14.40
CA LEU A 40 7.17 9.11 13.00
C LEU A 40 7.57 7.65 12.82
N LEU A 41 8.69 7.25 13.44
CA LEU A 41 9.17 5.86 13.39
C LEU A 41 8.15 4.92 14.04
N ALA A 42 7.62 5.27 15.21
CA ALA A 42 6.61 4.46 15.91
C ALA A 42 5.32 4.31 15.10
N VAL A 43 4.81 5.42 14.53
CA VAL A 43 3.66 5.40 13.63
C VAL A 43 3.92 4.52 12.42
N ALA A 44 5.07 4.70 11.76
CA ALA A 44 5.44 3.92 10.59
C ALA A 44 5.51 2.42 10.93
N LEU A 45 6.02 2.07 12.11
CA LEU A 45 6.06 0.70 12.59
C LEU A 45 4.65 0.12 12.80
N VAL A 46 3.76 0.90 13.41
CA VAL A 46 2.35 0.50 13.64
C VAL A 46 1.61 0.35 12.31
N ASP A 47 1.78 1.29 11.38
CA ASP A 47 1.18 1.19 10.03
C ASP A 47 1.71 -0.04 9.31
N TRP A 48 3.01 -0.32 9.39
CA TRP A 48 3.60 -1.52 8.79
C TRP A 48 3.04 -2.81 9.40
N LEU A 49 2.89 -2.88 10.72
CA LEU A 49 2.32 -4.05 11.40
C LEU A 49 0.84 -4.27 11.08
N LEU A 50 0.09 -3.18 10.84
CA LEU A 50 -1.33 -3.23 10.48
C LEU A 50 -1.58 -3.32 8.97
N ALA A 51 -0.56 -3.07 8.15
CA ALA A 51 -0.69 -3.08 6.70
C ALA A 51 -1.14 -4.48 6.23
N PRO A 52 -2.21 -4.57 5.40
CA PRO A 52 -2.63 -5.83 4.82
C PRO A 52 -1.47 -6.44 4.02
N ARG A 53 -1.17 -7.72 4.26
CA ARG A 53 -0.18 -8.44 3.45
C ARG A 53 -0.65 -8.49 2.00
N GLY A 54 0.20 -8.02 1.08
CA GLY A 54 -0.07 -7.95 -0.36
C GLY A 54 -0.29 -9.28 -1.06
N THR A 55 -0.19 -10.41 -0.35
CA THR A 55 -0.43 -11.77 -0.82
C THR A 55 -1.91 -12.18 -0.87
N SER A 56 -2.84 -11.28 -0.58
CA SER A 56 -4.27 -11.61 -0.51
C SER A 56 -5.02 -11.54 -1.84
N LEU A 57 -4.33 -11.27 -2.95
CA LEU A 57 -4.94 -11.23 -4.29
C LEU A 57 -4.14 -12.13 -5.24
N THR A 58 -4.80 -13.18 -5.74
CA THR A 58 -4.27 -14.06 -6.77
C THR A 58 -5.02 -13.75 -8.07
N ILE A 59 -4.27 -13.45 -9.14
CA ILE A 59 -4.81 -13.20 -10.47
C ILE A 59 -4.19 -14.21 -11.41
N GLU A 60 -5.01 -15.09 -11.97
CA GLU A 60 -4.62 -16.02 -13.01
C GLU A 60 -5.27 -15.61 -14.32
N ARG A 61 -4.50 -15.63 -15.41
CA ARG A 61 -4.98 -15.31 -16.75
C ARG A 61 -4.82 -16.54 -17.62
N ASP A 62 -5.94 -17.02 -18.11
CA ASP A 62 -6.05 -18.14 -19.02
C ASP A 62 -6.27 -17.58 -20.43
N LEU A 63 -5.35 -17.90 -21.34
CA LEU A 63 -5.40 -17.46 -22.73
C LEU A 63 -4.91 -18.56 -23.67
N PRO A 64 -5.43 -18.61 -24.91
CA PRO A 64 -4.96 -19.57 -25.89
C PRO A 64 -3.47 -19.37 -26.17
N ALA A 65 -2.70 -20.46 -26.18
CA ALA A 65 -1.27 -20.42 -26.45
C ALA A 65 -0.93 -19.82 -27.83
N VAL A 66 -1.86 -19.90 -28.77
CA VAL A 66 -1.75 -19.35 -30.13
C VAL A 66 -3.07 -18.66 -30.50
N ILE A 67 -2.97 -17.44 -31.03
CA ILE A 67 -4.11 -16.67 -31.55
C ILE A 67 -3.81 -16.34 -33.01
N THR A 68 -4.69 -16.76 -33.91
CA THR A 68 -4.56 -16.51 -35.36
C THR A 68 -5.03 -15.11 -35.72
N LEU A 69 -4.36 -14.48 -36.67
CA LEU A 69 -4.74 -13.15 -37.17
C LEU A 69 -6.15 -13.18 -37.76
N GLY A 70 -7.02 -12.27 -37.34
CA GLY A 70 -8.41 -12.18 -37.80
C GLY A 70 -9.41 -13.07 -37.05
N ALA A 71 -8.95 -13.90 -36.11
CA ALA A 71 -9.83 -14.71 -35.26
C ALA A 71 -10.15 -14.00 -33.94
N SER A 72 -11.40 -14.08 -33.49
CA SER A 72 -11.78 -13.70 -32.12
C SER A 72 -11.37 -14.79 -31.15
N SER A 73 -10.70 -14.43 -30.05
CA SER A 73 -10.36 -15.35 -28.97
C SER A 73 -10.87 -14.83 -27.63
N GLN A 74 -11.09 -15.75 -26.69
CA GLN A 74 -11.55 -15.43 -25.35
C GLN A 74 -10.37 -15.45 -24.37
N VAL A 75 -10.24 -14.39 -23.57
CA VAL A 75 -9.33 -14.34 -22.43
C VAL A 75 -10.16 -14.50 -21.16
N THR A 76 -9.79 -15.46 -20.31
CA THR A 76 -10.47 -15.69 -19.03
C THR A 76 -9.56 -15.26 -17.89
N TRP A 77 -10.08 -14.39 -17.02
CA TRP A 77 -9.39 -13.95 -15.81
C TRP A 77 -10.02 -14.62 -14.60
N ARG A 78 -9.22 -15.31 -13.79
CA ARG A 78 -9.64 -15.86 -12.49
C ARG A 78 -9.00 -15.02 -11.39
N VAL A 79 -9.83 -14.30 -10.64
CA VAL A 79 -9.36 -13.46 -9.52
C VAL A 79 -9.86 -14.05 -8.22
N ARG A 80 -8.93 -14.34 -7.31
CA ARG A 80 -9.22 -14.82 -5.96
C ARG A 80 -8.70 -13.80 -4.97
N SER A 81 -9.57 -13.35 -4.07
CA SER A 81 -9.17 -12.47 -2.97
C SER A 81 -9.44 -13.12 -1.62
N THR A 82 -8.44 -13.11 -0.75
CA THR A 82 -8.58 -13.39 0.69
C THR A 82 -8.59 -12.10 1.52
N ALA A 83 -8.63 -10.95 0.86
CA ALA A 83 -8.68 -9.65 1.53
C ALA A 83 -10.03 -9.44 2.21
N ARG A 84 -10.02 -8.81 3.39
CA ARG A 84 -11.25 -8.45 4.13
C ARG A 84 -11.96 -7.20 3.58
N ARG A 85 -11.47 -6.63 2.47
CA ARG A 85 -11.98 -5.39 1.87
C ARG A 85 -12.36 -5.62 0.41
N PRO A 86 -13.36 -4.88 -0.12
CA PRO A 86 -13.76 -5.00 -1.52
C PRO A 86 -12.61 -4.61 -2.46
N VAL A 87 -12.46 -5.40 -3.53
CA VAL A 87 -11.45 -5.21 -4.57
C VAL A 87 -12.14 -4.67 -5.82
N ARG A 88 -11.58 -3.64 -6.45
CA ARG A 88 -12.01 -3.14 -7.76
C ARG A 88 -11.05 -3.64 -8.83
N ILE A 89 -11.60 -4.21 -9.90
CA ILE A 89 -10.85 -4.74 -11.04
C ILE A 89 -11.27 -3.93 -12.26
N ALA A 90 -10.30 -3.37 -12.97
CA ALA A 90 -10.50 -2.72 -14.27
C ALA A 90 -9.80 -3.57 -15.33
N VAL A 91 -10.52 -3.86 -16.42
CA VAL A 91 -10.00 -4.59 -17.58
C VAL A 91 -10.04 -3.61 -18.75
N ALA A 92 -8.91 -3.42 -19.41
CA ALA A 92 -8.76 -2.54 -20.58
C ALA A 92 -8.84 -3.35 -21.88
#